data_AF-A0A934VXK4-F1
#
_entry.id   AF-A0A934VXK4-F1
#
_cell.length_a   1.000
_cell.length_b   1.000
_cell.length_c   1.000
_cell.angle_alpha   90.00
_cell.angle_beta   90.00
_cell.angle_gamma   90.00
#
_symmetry.space_group_name_H-M   'P 1'
#
loop_
_entity.id
_entity.type
_entity.pdbx_description
1 polymer ?
#
loop_
_entity_poly.entity_id
_entity_poly.type
_entity_poly.pdbx_seq_one_letter_code
_entity_poly.pdbx_strand_id
1 'polypeptide(L)' 'MKTLKTFAKPVSWSSLSLIVIPPILFYSGGISQAVMCQLMILGTIIWFISAPLWMRSE' A
#
# COMPACT_ATOMS: atom_id res chain seq x y z
N MET A 1 19.45 1.55 -12.12
CA MET A 1 18.58 2.19 -11.11
C MET A 1 17.30 2.82 -11.67
N LYS A 2 17.23 3.29 -12.93
CA LYS A 2 15.98 3.85 -13.53
C LYS A 2 14.80 2.87 -13.52
N THR A 3 15.02 1.61 -13.90
CA THR A 3 13.99 0.58 -13.99
C THR A 3 13.33 0.27 -12.63
N LEU A 4 14.12 0.26 -11.55
CA LEU A 4 13.60 -0.03 -10.20
C LEU A 4 12.61 1.05 -9.73
N LYS A 5 12.88 2.32 -10.05
CA LYS A 5 11.97 3.44 -9.76
C LYS A 5 10.65 3.30 -10.52
N THR A 6 10.72 2.93 -11.80
CA THR A 6 9.55 2.80 -12.68
C THR A 6 8.53 1.80 -12.13
N PHE A 7 8.99 0.71 -11.51
CA PHE A 7 8.11 -0.29 -10.89
C PHE A 7 7.79 0.03 -9.43
N ALA A 8 8.74 0.54 -8.64
CA ALA A 8 8.52 0.81 -7.22
C ALA A 8 7.50 1.93 -6.96
N LYS A 9 7.44 2.95 -7.83
CA LYS A 9 6.50 4.08 -7.69
C LYS A 9 5.03 3.65 -7.80
N PRO A 10 4.57 2.98 -8.88
CA PRO A 10 3.19 2.51 -8.96
C PRO A 10 2.86 1.46 -7.89
N VAL A 11 3.80 0.57 -7.55
CA VAL A 11 3.60 -0.41 -6.46
C VAL A 11 3.37 0.29 -5.12
N SER A 12 4.16 1.32 -4.81
CA SER A 12 4.00 2.12 -3.59
C SER A 12 2.64 2.84 -3.54
N TRP A 13 2.17 3.38 -4.67
CA TRP A 13 0.85 4.01 -4.75
C TRP A 13 -0.31 3.01 -4.61
N SER A 14 -0.20 1.84 -5.21
CA SER A 14 -1.17 0.75 -5.01
C SER A 14 -1.19 0.29 -3.54
N SER A 15 -0.02 0.24 -2.90
CA SER A 15 0.09 -0.12 -1.48
C SER A 15 -0.61 0.89 -0.57
N LEU A 16 -0.48 2.19 -0.87
CA LEU A 16 -1.24 3.25 -0.20
C LEU A 16 -2.75 3.08 -0.36
N SER A 17 -3.21 2.70 -1.55
CA SER A 17 -4.63 2.39 -1.78
C SER A 17 -5.09 1.23 -0.90
N LEU A 18 -4.24 0.21 -0.74
CA LEU A 18 -4.48 -0.93 0.15
C LEU A 18 -4.48 -0.57 1.65
N ILE A 19 -3.97 0.59 2.04
CA ILE A 19 -4.00 1.08 3.43
C ILE A 19 -5.23 1.97 3.66
N VAL A 20 -5.61 2.79 2.66
CA VAL A 20 -6.68 3.79 2.80
C VAL A 20 -8.08 3.22 2.50
N ILE A 21 -8.20 2.33 1.52
CA ILE A 21 -9.50 1.80 1.09
C ILE A 21 -10.12 0.83 2.12
N PRO A 22 -9.38 -0.09 2.78
CA PRO A 22 -10.00 -1.05 3.68
C PRO A 22 -10.73 -0.43 4.89
N PRO A 23 -10.22 0.63 5.55
CA PRO A 23 -10.99 1.33 6.58
C PRO A 23 -12.34 1.84 6.07
N ILE A 24 -12.38 2.42 4.87
CA ILE A 24 -13.62 2.92 4.26
C ILE A 24 -14.60 1.77 4.04
N LEU A 25 -14.12 0.65 3.48
CA LEU A 25 -14.93 -0.55 3.27
C LEU A 25 -15.43 -1.18 4.58
N PHE A 26 -14.62 -1.16 5.63
CA PHE A 26 -15.01 -1.65 6.95
C PHE A 26 -16.12 -0.78 7.55
N TYR A 27 -15.95 0.54 7.54
CA TYR A 27 -16.96 1.47 8.04
C TYR A 27 -18.26 1.45 7.24
N SER A 28 -18.20 1.13 5.94
CA SER A 28 -19.39 0.93 5.12
C SER A 28 -20.03 -0.46 5.28
N GLY A 29 -19.51 -1.32 6.16
CA GLY A 29 -20.01 -2.68 6.38
C GLY A 29 -19.67 -3.69 5.27
N GLY A 30 -18.76 -3.35 4.35
CA GLY A 30 -18.40 -4.17 3.19
C GLY A 30 -17.37 -5.26 3.47
N ILE A 31 -16.56 -5.14 4.53
CA ILE A 31 -15.58 -6.14 4.97
C ILE A 31 -15.57 -6.29 6.50
N SER A 32 -15.08 -7.43 7.00
CA SER A 32 -14.87 -7.61 8.43
C SER A 32 -13.61 -6.89 8.94
N GLN A 33 -13.55 -6.64 10.24
CA GLN A 33 -12.38 -6.02 10.88
C GLN A 33 -11.10 -6.84 10.65
N ALA A 34 -11.20 -8.18 10.71
CA ALA A 34 -10.07 -9.07 10.47
C ALA A 34 -9.49 -8.88 9.05
N VAL A 35 -10.35 -8.82 8.04
CA VAL A 35 -9.95 -8.59 6.64
C VAL A 35 -9.34 -7.20 6.46
N MET A 36 -9.94 -6.16 7.06
CA MET A 36 -9.39 -4.81 7.06
C MET A 36 -7.95 -4.79 7.60
N CYS A 37 -7.73 -5.36 8.79
CA CYS A 37 -6.41 -5.40 9.42
C CYS A 37 -5.39 -6.14 8.56
N GLN A 38 -5.76 -7.29 7.98
CA GLN A 38 -4.87 -8.06 7.10
C GLN A 38 -4.46 -7.26 5.86
N LEU A 39 -5.41 -6.62 5.17
CA LEU A 39 -5.14 -5.80 3.99
C LEU A 39 -4.24 -4.60 4.32
N MET A 40 -4.50 -3.90 5.42
CA MET A 40 -3.68 -2.77 5.84
C MET A 40 -2.25 -3.17 6.22
N ILE A 41 -2.07 -4.31 6.90
CA ILE A 41 -0.74 -4.83 7.24
C ILE A 41 0.03 -5.19 5.97
N LEU A 42 -0.61 -5.90 5.03
CA LEU A 42 0.01 -6.23 3.74
C LEU A 42 0.39 -4.97 2.98
N GLY A 43 -0.52 -3.99 2.88
CA GLY A 43 -0.25 -2.70 2.26
C GLY A 43 0.91 -1.97 2.91
N THR A 44 0.98 -1.97 4.25
CA THR A 44 2.08 -1.34 5.00
C THR A 44 3.42 -1.98 4.70
N ILE A 45 3.50 -3.32 4.70
CA ILE A 45 4.74 -4.05 4.37
C ILE A 45 5.19 -3.72 2.95
N ILE A 46 4.29 -3.79 1.97
CA ILE A 46 4.62 -3.52 0.57
C ILE A 46 5.04 -2.06 0.39
N TRP A 47 4.37 -1.11 1.06
CA TRP A 47 4.74 0.30 1.02
C TRP A 47 6.12 0.54 1.62
N PHE A 48 6.44 -0.07 2.77
CA PHE A 48 7.73 0.12 3.44
C PHE A 48 8.91 -0.41 2.61
N ILE A 49 8.69 -1.48 1.84
CA ILE A 49 9.70 -2.03 0.92
C ILE A 49 9.80 -1.16 -0.35
N SER A 50 8.67 -0.74 -0.91
CA SER A 50 8.65 -0.06 -2.21
C SER A 50 8.95 1.44 -2.14
N ALA A 51 8.49 2.16 -1.11
CA ALA A 51 8.62 3.61 -1.00
C ALA A 51 10.09 4.10 -1.00
N PRO A 52 11.01 3.53 -0.20
CA PRO A 52 12.40 3.98 -0.17
C PRO A 52 13.15 3.80 -1.50
N LEU A 53 12.72 2.83 -2.32
CA LEU A 53 13.37 2.49 -3.59
C LEU A 53 13.21 3.56 -4.67
N TRP A 54 12.21 4.45 -4.54
CA TRP A 54 12.01 5.56 -5.46
C TRP A 54 12.08 6.93 -4.79
N MET A 55 11.66 7.07 -3.52
CA MET A 55 11.68 8.36 -2.81
C MET A 55 13.09 8.88 -2.49
N ARG A 56 14.08 8.00 -2.31
CA ARG A 56 15.47 8.39 -2.03
C ARG A 56 16.17 9.10 -3.21
N SER A 57 15.49 9.19 -4.33
CA SER A 57 16.11 9.46 -5.63
C SER A 57 15.41 10.56 -6.42
N GLU A 58 14.42 11.19 -5.79
CA GLU A 58 13.89 12.51 -6.11
C GLU A 58 14.61 13.51 -5.19
#